data_AF-A0A1H3WD62-F1
#
_entry.id   AF-A0A1H3WD62-F1
#
_cell.length_a   1.000
_cell.length_b   1.000
_cell.length_c   1.000
_cell.angle_alpha   90.00
_cell.angle_beta   90.00
_cell.angle_gamma   90.00
#
_symmetry.space_group_name_H-M   'P 1'
#
loop_
_entity.id
_entity.type
_entity.pdbx_description
1 polymer ?
#
loop_
_entity_poly.entity_id
_entity_poly.type
_entity_poly.pdbx_seq_one_letter_code
_entity_poly.pdbx_strand_id
1 'polypeptide(L)'
;MTLLLHQSLLICCLIFTGVKPVGIISAKKNRHPLHLSSTELNCNPKTNTVEVSCRIFTDDFEDLLGKKYKVKPDLSSAAKHQEMDALVNKYMVSHLQLAANGKPLRLYYMGYENDKEAIVVYLESAKVSGLRRMETTCTLLYDLFDDQINIFHVTFNGNRKSSKLTYPENKLLSSF
;
A
#
# COMPACT_ATOMS: atom_id res chain seq x y z
N MET A 1 29.19 -3.70 72.84
CA MET A 1 28.25 -3.51 73.97
C MET A 1 27.16 -2.61 73.44
N THR A 2 25.94 -3.02 73.09
CA THR A 2 24.95 -3.99 73.63
C THR A 2 23.98 -4.24 72.45
N LEU A 3 23.70 -5.45 71.93
CA LEU A 3 22.97 -6.62 72.47
C LEU A 3 21.56 -6.34 73.00
N LEU A 4 20.60 -7.12 72.48
CA LEU A 4 19.20 -7.43 72.88
C LEU A 4 18.10 -6.79 71.99
N LEU A 5 17.26 -7.48 71.22
CA LEU A 5 16.41 -8.70 71.33
C LEU A 5 14.92 -8.36 71.51
N HIS A 6 14.12 -8.96 70.61
CA HIS A 6 12.76 -9.51 70.78
C HIS A 6 11.59 -8.53 70.96
N GLN A 7 10.57 -8.49 70.09
CA GLN A 7 9.57 -9.50 69.67
C GLN A 7 8.24 -9.19 70.38
N SER A 8 7.29 -8.61 69.64
CA SER A 8 5.87 -8.62 69.99
C SER A 8 5.05 -8.92 68.75
N LEU A 9 4.19 -9.91 68.93
CA LEU A 9 3.45 -10.71 67.97
C LEU A 9 2.10 -10.03 67.63
N LEU A 10 1.55 -10.36 66.45
CA LEU A 10 0.12 -10.34 66.08
C LEU A 10 -0.62 -8.99 66.02
N ILE A 11 -0.84 -8.49 64.79
CA ILE A 11 -2.18 -8.07 64.34
C ILE A 11 -2.42 -8.62 62.92
N CYS A 12 -3.30 -9.62 62.89
CA CYS A 12 -4.34 -9.96 61.91
C CYS A 12 -4.15 -9.66 60.41
N CYS A 13 -4.31 -10.72 59.63
CA CYS A 13 -4.61 -10.77 58.20
C CYS A 13 -5.72 -9.83 57.71
N LEU A 14 -5.79 -9.76 56.37
CA LEU A 14 -6.75 -9.06 55.50
C LEU A 14 -6.23 -7.64 55.19
N ILE A 15 -5.66 -7.36 54.02
CA ILE A 15 -6.40 -7.30 52.75
C ILE A 15 -5.56 -7.86 51.59
N PHE A 16 -6.06 -8.94 51.00
CA PHE A 16 -5.72 -9.39 49.65
C PHE A 16 -6.28 -8.35 48.66
N THR A 17 -5.46 -7.46 48.12
CA THR A 17 -5.77 -6.82 46.83
C THR A 17 -4.53 -6.84 45.97
N GLY A 18 -4.52 -7.80 45.04
CA GLY A 18 -3.48 -7.91 44.03
C GLY A 18 -3.43 -6.63 43.20
N VAL A 19 -2.30 -5.92 43.31
CA VAL A 19 -1.91 -4.94 42.30
C VAL A 19 -1.51 -5.75 41.09
N LYS A 20 -2.46 -5.99 40.18
CA LYS A 20 -2.15 -6.50 38.85
C LYS A 20 -1.24 -5.48 38.17
N PRO A 21 -0.15 -5.90 37.51
CA PRO A 21 0.67 -4.98 36.75
C PRO A 21 -0.22 -4.27 35.74
N VAL A 22 -0.27 -2.95 35.83
CA VAL A 22 -0.96 -2.08 34.89
C VAL A 22 -0.35 -2.37 33.53
N GLY A 23 -1.13 -3.01 32.66
CA GLY A 23 -0.70 -3.35 31.31
C GLY A 23 -0.23 -2.09 30.60
N ILE A 24 0.95 -2.18 29.98
CA ILE A 24 1.40 -1.19 29.02
C ILE A 24 0.30 -1.09 27.97
N ILE A 25 -0.42 0.03 27.95
CA ILE A 25 -1.37 0.35 26.90
C ILE A 25 -0.49 0.56 25.66
N SER A 26 -0.30 -0.52 24.89
CA SER A 26 0.31 -0.43 23.57
C SER A 26 -0.50 0.61 22.81
N ALA A 27 0.12 1.76 22.53
CA ALA A 27 -0.47 2.79 21.70
C ALA A 27 -0.99 2.09 20.45
N LYS A 28 -2.30 2.13 20.24
CA LYS A 28 -2.95 1.59 19.07
C LYS A 28 -2.30 2.29 17.89
N LYS A 29 -1.47 1.57 17.11
CA LYS A 29 -0.93 2.06 15.83
C LYS A 29 -2.12 2.64 15.10
N ASN A 30 -2.11 3.94 14.84
CA ASN A 30 -3.19 4.62 14.12
C ASN A 30 -3.36 3.85 12.82
N ARG A 31 -4.41 3.03 12.73
CA ARG A 31 -4.86 2.55 11.44
C ARG A 31 -5.31 3.81 10.71
N HIS A 32 -4.79 4.03 9.51
CA HIS A 32 -5.33 5.08 8.67
C HIS A 32 -6.84 4.92 8.61
N PRO A 33 -7.62 6.01 8.75
CA PRO A 33 -9.08 5.91 8.74
C PRO A 33 -9.62 5.42 7.39
N LEU A 34 -8.78 5.38 6.34
CA LEU A 34 -9.11 4.97 4.99
C LEU A 34 -7.86 4.46 4.25
N HIS A 35 -7.85 3.21 3.77
CA HIS A 35 -6.78 2.69 2.92
C HIS A 35 -7.13 2.87 1.43
N LEU A 36 -6.30 3.65 0.73
CA LEU A 36 -6.64 4.25 -0.56
C LEU A 36 -5.41 4.31 -1.48
N SER A 37 -5.60 3.99 -2.76
CA SER A 37 -4.67 4.38 -3.84
C SER A 37 -5.42 5.03 -5.00
N SER A 38 -4.73 5.85 -5.79
CA SER A 38 -5.27 6.45 -7.02
C SER A 38 -4.40 6.11 -8.21
N THR A 39 -5.02 5.62 -9.28
CA THR A 39 -4.33 5.27 -10.53
C THR A 39 -4.92 6.06 -11.69
N GLU A 40 -4.09 6.86 -12.35
CA GLU A 40 -4.41 7.47 -13.65
C GLU A 40 -3.91 6.57 -14.78
N LEU A 41 -4.76 6.34 -15.78
CA LEU A 41 -4.44 5.65 -17.02
C LEU A 41 -4.73 6.59 -18.19
N ASN A 42 -3.69 7.13 -18.80
CA ASN A 42 -3.78 8.02 -19.95
C ASN A 42 -3.49 7.24 -21.23
N CYS A 43 -4.52 7.04 -22.06
CA CYS A 43 -4.38 6.38 -23.36
C CYS A 43 -3.91 7.41 -24.40
N ASN A 44 -2.63 7.36 -24.77
CA ASN A 44 -2.01 8.34 -25.64
C ASN A 44 -2.13 7.90 -27.13
N PRO A 45 -2.95 8.58 -27.95
CA PRO A 45 -3.16 8.19 -29.35
C PRO A 45 -1.93 8.50 -30.23
N LYS A 46 -1.00 9.35 -29.78
CA LYS A 46 0.21 9.69 -30.56
C LYS A 46 1.27 8.60 -30.43
N THR A 47 1.46 8.06 -29.23
CA THR A 47 2.45 7.00 -28.96
C THR A 47 1.86 5.60 -29.09
N ASN A 48 0.52 5.47 -29.08
CA ASN A 48 -0.21 4.22 -28.94
C ASN A 48 0.15 3.47 -27.66
N THR A 49 0.45 4.16 -26.58
CA THR A 49 0.74 3.56 -25.26
C THR A 49 -0.29 4.01 -24.23
N VAL A 50 -0.40 3.25 -23.15
CA VAL A 50 -1.10 3.65 -21.93
C VAL A 50 -0.05 4.08 -20.92
N GLU A 51 -0.04 5.35 -20.59
CA GLU A 51 0.78 5.93 -19.52
C GLU A 51 0.02 5.73 -18.21
N VAL A 52 0.68 5.18 -17.19
CA VAL A 52 0.07 4.85 -15.91
C VAL A 52 0.84 5.54 -14.79
N SER A 53 0.13 6.26 -13.93
CA SER A 53 0.67 6.75 -12.67
C SER A 53 -0.17 6.25 -11.50
N CYS A 54 0.49 5.64 -10.52
CA CYS A 54 -0.13 5.11 -9.30
C CYS A 54 0.36 5.89 -8.10
N ARG A 55 -0.54 6.61 -7.43
CA ARG A 55 -0.28 7.31 -6.18
C ARG A 55 -0.69 6.44 -4.99
N ILE A 56 0.26 6.17 -4.11
CA ILE A 56 0.10 5.30 -2.94
C ILE A 56 0.69 6.02 -1.73
N PHE A 57 0.00 6.02 -0.58
CA PHE A 57 0.56 6.58 0.65
C PHE A 57 1.88 5.88 1.01
N THR A 58 2.90 6.67 1.33
CA THR A 58 4.27 6.18 1.49
C THR A 58 4.36 5.18 2.65
N ASP A 59 3.70 5.46 3.77
CA ASP A 59 3.72 4.60 4.95
C ASP A 59 2.98 3.27 4.75
N ASP A 60 1.80 3.29 4.11
CA ASP A 60 1.08 2.08 3.72
C ASP A 60 1.92 1.22 2.78
N PHE A 61 2.61 1.85 1.82
CA PHE A 61 3.42 1.12 0.87
C PHE A 61 4.68 0.54 1.52
N GLU A 62 5.35 1.29 2.40
CA GLU A 62 6.47 0.81 3.19
C GLU A 62 6.08 -0.32 4.15
N ASP A 63 4.96 -0.20 4.86
CA ASP A 63 4.42 -1.26 5.71
C ASP A 63 4.20 -2.55 4.89
N LEU A 64 3.61 -2.42 3.70
CA LEU A 64 3.40 -3.54 2.79
C LEU A 64 4.73 -4.15 2.30
N LEU A 65 5.66 -3.34 1.78
CA LEU A 65 6.93 -3.82 1.25
C LEU A 65 7.75 -4.50 2.36
N GLY A 66 7.77 -3.93 3.56
CA GLY A 66 8.45 -4.49 4.71
C GLY A 66 7.84 -5.82 5.15
N LYS A 67 6.52 -5.92 5.22
CA LYS A 67 5.82 -7.18 5.55
C LYS A 67 6.03 -8.27 4.50
N LYS A 68 5.94 -7.91 3.21
CA LYS A 68 5.98 -8.83 2.07
C LYS A 68 7.39 -9.34 1.78
N TYR A 69 8.39 -8.46 1.82
CA TYR A 69 9.78 -8.79 1.45
C TYR A 69 10.72 -8.96 2.65
N LYS A 70 10.22 -8.77 3.89
CA LYS A 70 11.01 -8.93 5.14
C LYS A 70 12.22 -7.99 5.19
N VAL A 71 12.05 -6.77 4.72
CA VAL A 71 13.05 -5.71 4.72
C VAL A 71 12.58 -4.51 5.54
N LYS A 72 13.47 -3.54 5.78
CA LYS A 72 13.11 -2.23 6.33
C LYS A 72 13.15 -1.20 5.18
N PRO A 73 12.05 -1.04 4.43
CA PRO A 73 12.02 -0.12 3.31
C PRO A 73 12.12 1.32 3.80
N ASP A 74 12.58 2.18 2.91
CA ASP A 74 12.63 3.63 3.07
C ASP A 74 12.62 4.21 1.66
N LEU A 75 11.42 4.46 1.16
CA LEU A 75 11.15 4.92 -0.20
C LEU A 75 11.59 6.38 -0.41
N SER A 76 11.74 7.13 0.69
CA SER A 76 12.23 8.51 0.72
C SER A 76 13.76 8.64 0.67
N SER A 77 14.50 7.57 1.00
CA SER A 77 15.96 7.60 1.02
C SER A 77 16.58 7.49 -0.36
N ALA A 78 17.25 8.57 -0.79
CA ALA A 78 18.04 8.59 -2.01
C ALA A 78 19.12 7.49 -2.06
N ALA A 79 19.74 7.17 -0.91
CA ALA A 79 20.75 6.13 -0.80
C ALA A 79 20.19 4.71 -1.01
N LYS A 80 18.90 4.50 -0.72
CA LYS A 80 18.21 3.21 -0.91
C LYS A 80 17.40 3.15 -2.21
N HIS A 81 17.35 4.23 -2.99
CA HIS A 81 16.44 4.35 -4.12
C HIS A 81 16.55 3.18 -5.10
N GLN A 82 17.76 2.77 -5.48
CA GLN A 82 17.96 1.64 -6.40
C GLN A 82 17.43 0.30 -5.84
N GLU A 83 17.62 0.04 -4.54
CA GLU A 83 17.08 -1.15 -3.88
C GLU A 83 15.55 -1.11 -3.84
N MET A 84 15.00 0.05 -3.49
CA MET A 84 13.56 0.27 -3.40
C MET A 84 12.89 0.18 -4.77
N ASP A 85 13.52 0.71 -5.82
CA ASP A 85 13.05 0.68 -7.20
C ASP A 85 12.82 -0.77 -7.67
N ALA A 86 13.75 -1.68 -7.33
CA ALA A 86 13.60 -3.10 -7.63
C ALA A 86 12.40 -3.75 -6.89
N LEU A 87 12.18 -3.40 -5.62
CA LEU A 87 11.06 -3.93 -4.82
C LEU A 87 9.71 -3.37 -5.27
N VAL A 88 9.66 -2.07 -5.56
CA VAL A 88 8.48 -1.38 -6.08
C VAL A 88 8.12 -1.96 -7.44
N ASN A 89 9.06 -2.07 -8.37
CA ASN A 89 8.84 -2.69 -9.68
C ASN A 89 8.26 -4.11 -9.53
N LYS A 90 8.95 -4.96 -8.76
CA LYS A 90 8.52 -6.35 -8.52
C LYS A 90 7.08 -6.43 -8.00
N TYR A 91 6.70 -5.53 -7.11
CA TYR A 91 5.35 -5.47 -6.58
C TYR A 91 4.33 -4.96 -7.62
N MET A 92 4.61 -3.85 -8.29
CA MET A 92 3.67 -3.24 -9.23
C MET A 92 3.31 -4.18 -10.39
N VAL A 93 4.30 -4.86 -10.98
CA VAL A 93 4.04 -5.75 -12.12
C VAL A 93 3.25 -7.00 -11.75
N SER A 94 3.21 -7.39 -10.46
CA SER A 94 2.38 -8.50 -9.99
C SER A 94 0.99 -8.06 -9.56
N HIS A 95 0.80 -6.80 -9.16
CA HIS A 95 -0.45 -6.29 -8.59
C HIS A 95 -1.24 -5.36 -9.52
N LEU A 96 -0.67 -4.92 -10.64
CA LEU A 96 -1.36 -4.13 -11.67
C LEU A 96 -1.08 -4.70 -13.06
N GLN A 97 -2.14 -5.06 -13.77
CA GLN A 97 -2.08 -5.69 -15.08
C GLN A 97 -3.11 -5.06 -16.01
N LEU A 98 -2.75 -4.90 -17.28
CA LEU A 98 -3.65 -4.46 -18.33
C LEU A 98 -3.88 -5.58 -19.34
N ALA A 99 -5.08 -5.62 -19.91
CA ALA A 99 -5.35 -6.30 -21.15
C ALA A 99 -6.09 -5.36 -22.09
N ALA A 100 -5.68 -5.35 -23.36
CA ALA A 100 -6.31 -4.56 -24.41
C ALA A 100 -6.95 -5.48 -25.43
N ASN A 101 -8.22 -5.20 -25.76
CA ASN A 101 -8.97 -5.98 -26.74
C ASN A 101 -8.94 -7.50 -26.47
N GLY A 102 -8.95 -7.89 -25.18
CA GLY A 102 -8.90 -9.28 -24.73
C GLY A 102 -7.52 -9.94 -24.73
N LYS A 103 -6.44 -9.21 -25.02
CA LYS A 103 -5.06 -9.73 -24.99
C LYS A 103 -4.26 -9.05 -23.88
N PRO A 104 -3.39 -9.79 -23.14
CA PRO A 104 -2.50 -9.19 -22.16
C PRO A 104 -1.67 -8.06 -22.77
N LEU A 105 -1.62 -6.94 -22.07
CA LEU A 105 -0.86 -5.76 -22.45
C LEU A 105 0.25 -5.55 -21.41
N ARG A 106 1.50 -5.81 -21.81
CA ARG A 106 2.65 -5.69 -20.90
C ARG A 106 2.80 -4.25 -20.43
N LEU A 107 3.01 -4.08 -19.13
CA LEU A 107 3.47 -2.83 -18.51
C LEU A 107 4.98 -2.89 -18.29
N TYR A 108 5.65 -1.78 -18.57
CA TYR A 108 7.05 -1.54 -18.26
C TYR A 108 7.11 -0.54 -17.11
N TYR A 109 7.89 -0.87 -16.10
CA TYR A 109 8.13 0.02 -14.97
C TYR A 109 9.14 1.12 -15.36
N MET A 110 8.80 2.38 -15.10
CA MET A 110 9.63 3.54 -15.47
C MET A 110 10.38 4.15 -14.29
N GLY A 111 9.93 3.88 -13.06
CA GLY A 111 10.50 4.46 -11.83
C GLY A 111 9.42 4.88 -10.85
N TYR A 112 9.83 5.41 -9.71
CA TYR A 112 8.95 6.05 -8.74
C TYR A 112 9.55 7.36 -8.24
N GLU A 113 8.69 8.26 -7.76
CA GLU A 113 9.11 9.48 -7.08
C GLU A 113 8.38 9.68 -5.75
N ASN A 114 8.98 10.49 -4.88
CA ASN A 114 8.34 10.94 -3.65
C ASN A 114 7.55 12.22 -3.94
N ASP A 115 6.26 12.22 -3.64
CA ASP A 115 5.40 13.40 -3.69
C ASP A 115 4.63 13.55 -2.38
N LYS A 116 5.20 14.37 -1.48
CA LYS A 116 4.70 14.63 -0.13
C LYS A 116 4.53 13.34 0.66
N GLU A 117 3.30 12.98 0.99
CA GLU A 117 2.93 11.81 1.78
C GLU A 117 2.71 10.56 0.93
N ALA A 118 2.97 10.65 -0.38
CA ALA A 118 2.76 9.55 -1.31
C ALA A 118 3.99 9.25 -2.16
N ILE A 119 4.07 7.99 -2.58
CA ILE A 119 4.89 7.56 -3.69
C ILE A 119 4.04 7.59 -4.96
N VAL A 120 4.57 8.17 -6.02
CA VAL A 120 4.01 8.07 -7.36
C VAL A 120 4.84 7.09 -8.16
N VAL A 121 4.22 6.01 -8.61
CA VAL A 121 4.87 4.98 -9.43
C VAL A 121 4.45 5.14 -10.89
N TYR A 122 5.40 5.12 -11.80
CA TYR A 122 5.16 5.27 -13.23
C TYR A 122 5.36 3.97 -13.98
N LEU A 123 4.37 3.62 -14.80
CA LEU A 123 4.46 2.52 -15.76
C LEU A 123 4.00 2.98 -17.13
N GLU A 124 4.51 2.33 -18.17
CA GLU A 124 4.06 2.54 -19.55
C GLU A 124 3.75 1.20 -20.20
N SER A 125 2.67 1.12 -20.97
CA SER A 125 2.34 -0.10 -21.69
C SER A 125 3.21 -0.31 -22.93
N ALA A 126 3.29 -1.57 -23.39
CA ALA A 126 3.62 -1.84 -24.79
C ALA A 126 2.63 -1.12 -25.73
N LYS A 127 3.04 -0.93 -26.99
CA LYS A 127 2.17 -0.29 -27.98
C LYS A 127 0.91 -1.11 -28.23
N VAL A 128 -0.23 -0.42 -28.30
CA VAL A 128 -1.55 -0.97 -28.58
C VAL A 128 -2.25 -0.14 -29.65
N SER A 129 -2.38 -0.72 -30.85
CA SER A 129 -3.12 -0.09 -31.94
C SER A 129 -4.61 -0.42 -31.85
N GLY A 130 -5.46 0.58 -32.06
CA GLY A 130 -6.92 0.39 -32.11
C GLY A 130 -7.51 -0.09 -30.78
N LEU A 131 -7.13 0.55 -29.67
CA LEU A 131 -7.70 0.28 -28.36
C LEU A 131 -9.22 0.57 -28.37
N ARG A 132 -10.03 -0.45 -28.15
CA ARG A 132 -11.51 -0.35 -28.04
C ARG A 132 -12.00 -0.69 -26.64
N ARG A 133 -11.25 -1.57 -25.97
CA ARG A 133 -11.57 -2.05 -24.63
C ARG A 133 -10.29 -2.29 -23.86
N MET A 134 -10.29 -1.87 -22.61
CA MET A 134 -9.21 -2.12 -21.65
C MET A 134 -9.79 -2.81 -20.41
N GLU A 135 -9.19 -3.92 -20.03
CA GLU A 135 -9.38 -4.55 -18.72
C GLU A 135 -8.19 -4.16 -17.85
N THR A 136 -8.48 -3.64 -16.67
CA THR A 136 -7.49 -3.33 -15.64
C THR A 136 -7.71 -4.31 -14.50
N THR A 137 -6.71 -5.14 -14.21
CA THR A 137 -6.68 -5.98 -13.00
C THR A 137 -5.77 -5.32 -11.98
N CYS A 138 -6.28 -5.05 -10.78
CA CYS A 138 -5.54 -4.37 -9.73
C CYS A 138 -5.84 -4.96 -8.35
N THR A 139 -4.78 -5.28 -7.60
CA THR A 139 -4.84 -5.79 -6.22
C THR A 139 -3.87 -5.05 -5.31
N LEU A 140 -3.58 -3.79 -5.64
CA LEU A 140 -2.69 -2.95 -4.83
C LEU A 140 -3.22 -2.89 -3.39
N LEU A 141 -2.31 -3.20 -2.47
CA LEU A 141 -2.43 -3.20 -1.01
C LEU A 141 -3.33 -4.28 -0.40
N TYR A 142 -3.89 -5.17 -1.22
CA TYR A 142 -4.78 -6.25 -0.74
C TYR A 142 -4.06 -7.30 0.13
N ASP A 143 -2.71 -7.37 0.10
CA ASP A 143 -1.92 -8.22 1.01
C ASP A 143 -1.95 -7.73 2.48
N LEU A 144 -2.38 -6.49 2.71
CA LEU A 144 -2.33 -5.82 4.00
C LEU A 144 -3.70 -5.36 4.50
N PHE A 145 -4.57 -4.90 3.59
CA PHE A 145 -5.83 -4.27 3.92
C PHE A 145 -7.00 -4.95 3.18
N ASP A 146 -8.01 -5.39 3.93
CA ASP A 146 -9.25 -5.99 3.43
C ASP A 146 -10.38 -4.96 3.22
N ASP A 147 -10.10 -3.69 3.52
CA ASP A 147 -10.97 -2.53 3.30
C ASP A 147 -10.39 -1.56 2.24
N GLN A 148 -9.34 -1.98 1.52
CA GLN A 148 -8.66 -1.16 0.53
C GLN A 148 -9.57 -0.74 -0.64
N ILE A 149 -9.47 0.54 -1.00
CA ILE A 149 -10.11 1.11 -2.19
C ILE A 149 -9.02 1.55 -3.19
N ASN A 150 -9.10 1.04 -4.41
CA ASN A 150 -8.27 1.49 -5.53
C ASN A 150 -9.14 2.34 -6.46
N ILE A 151 -8.83 3.64 -6.59
CA ILE A 151 -9.52 4.57 -7.47
C ILE A 151 -8.82 4.59 -8.82
N PHE A 152 -9.60 4.57 -9.90
CA PHE A 152 -9.10 4.60 -11.27
C PHE A 152 -9.66 5.78 -12.02
N HIS A 153 -8.80 6.42 -12.79
CA HIS A 153 -9.14 7.48 -13.69
C HIS A 153 -8.58 7.15 -15.07
N VAL A 154 -9.47 6.87 -16.01
CA VAL A 154 -9.09 6.42 -17.36
C VAL A 154 -9.41 7.53 -18.34
N THR A 155 -8.39 8.05 -19.01
CA THR A 155 -8.52 9.10 -20.01
C THR A 155 -8.26 8.54 -21.40
N PHE A 156 -9.24 8.68 -22.30
CA PHE A 156 -9.12 8.28 -23.70
C PHE A 156 -9.69 9.37 -24.61
N ASN A 157 -8.90 9.83 -25.58
CA ASN A 157 -9.26 10.92 -26.49
C ASN A 157 -9.85 12.15 -25.76
N GLY A 158 -9.24 12.53 -24.62
CA GLY A 158 -9.67 13.66 -23.79
C GLY A 158 -10.89 13.38 -22.89
N ASN A 159 -11.52 12.20 -22.99
CA ASN A 159 -12.64 11.83 -22.13
C ASN A 159 -12.13 11.04 -20.92
N ARG A 160 -12.34 11.59 -19.72
CA ARG A 160 -11.97 10.95 -18.45
C ARG A 160 -13.16 10.25 -17.81
N LYS A 161 -13.00 8.97 -17.49
CA LYS A 161 -13.96 8.15 -16.73
C LYS A 161 -13.32 7.73 -15.41
N SER A 162 -14.06 7.88 -14.32
CA SER A 162 -13.60 7.50 -12.98
C SER A 162 -14.34 6.25 -12.51
N SER A 163 -13.64 5.37 -11.80
CA SER A 163 -14.19 4.14 -11.23
C SER A 163 -13.44 3.80 -9.95
N LYS A 164 -13.94 2.83 -9.19
CA LYS A 164 -13.23 2.30 -8.02
C LYS A 164 -13.35 0.78 -7.97
N LEU A 165 -12.36 0.15 -7.37
CA LEU A 165 -12.38 -1.25 -6.96
C LEU A 165 -12.22 -1.29 -5.44
N THR A 166 -13.20 -1.87 -4.75
CA THR A 166 -13.10 -2.12 -3.31
C THR A 166 -12.78 -3.59 -3.11
N TYR A 167 -11.84 -3.91 -2.23
CA TYR A 167 -11.55 -5.31 -1.89
C TYR A 167 -12.86 -6.10 -1.62
N PRO A 168 -13.02 -7.33 -2.16
CA PRO A 168 -12.06 -8.10 -2.94
C PRO A 168 -12.17 -7.92 -4.47
N GLU A 169 -12.97 -6.97 -4.97
CA GLU A 169 -13.09 -6.71 -6.41
C GLU A 169 -11.75 -6.27 -6.97
N ASN A 170 -11.32 -6.85 -8.09
CA ASN A 170 -9.99 -6.61 -8.63
C ASN A 170 -9.95 -6.33 -10.14
N LYS A 171 -11.11 -6.26 -10.81
CA LYS A 171 -11.20 -6.10 -12.26
C LYS A 171 -12.13 -4.97 -12.65
N LEU A 172 -11.62 -4.06 -13.47
CA LEU A 172 -12.37 -2.96 -14.08
C LEU A 172 -12.37 -3.13 -15.60
N LEU A 173 -13.55 -2.98 -16.21
CA LEU A 173 -13.70 -2.95 -17.67
C LEU A 173 -13.98 -1.52 -18.15
N SER A 174 -13.12 -1.01 -19.02
CA SER A 174 -13.28 0.29 -19.67
C SER A 174 -13.50 0.12 -21.17
N SER A 175 -14.56 0.73 -21.69
CA SER A 175 -14.88 0.76 -23.12
C SER A 175 -14.81 2.19 -23.65
N PHE A 176 -14.27 2.32 -24.86
CA PHE A 176 -13.95 3.57 -25.53
C PHE A 176 -14.59 3.68 -26.91
#